data_AF-A0A0D6LZX9-F1
#
_entry.id   AF-A0A0D6LZX9-F1
#
_cell.length_a   1.000
_cell.length_b   1.000
_cell.length_c   1.000
_cell.angle_alpha   90.00
_cell.angle_beta   90.00
_cell.angle_gamma   90.00
#
_symmetry.space_group_name_H-M   'P 1'
#
loop_
_entity.id
_entity.type
_entity.pdbx_description
1 polymer ?
#
loop_
_entity_poly.entity_id
_entity_poly.type
_entity_poly.pdbx_seq_one_letter_code
_entity_poly.pdbx_strand_id
1 'polypeptide(L)'
;MTTNQAYVAATFLKGKIYAVRKIHYSFQYIDCFDPREMSWTEVASMARTYFDYPLVVPHMNKIYIIGEPRDGIDTIEVYEDGKGCATHLENLAFPLCARGLVALAPAPH
;
A
#
# COMPACT_ATOMS: atom_id res chain seq x y z
N MET A 1 1.43 25.70 -8.08
CA MET A 1 1.76 25.07 -6.80
C MET A 1 1.99 23.61 -7.10
N THR A 2 3.24 23.15 -7.15
CA THR A 2 3.56 21.75 -7.44
C THR A 2 3.35 20.94 -6.16
N THR A 3 2.22 20.24 -6.08
CA THR A 3 2.00 19.22 -5.05
C THR A 3 3.12 18.18 -5.22
N ASN A 4 4.05 18.11 -4.27
CA ASN A 4 5.12 17.13 -4.30
C ASN A 4 4.49 15.74 -4.10
N GLN A 5 4.27 15.05 -5.22
CA GLN A 5 3.74 13.69 -5.27
C GLN A 5 4.88 12.73 -5.54
N ALA A 6 4.99 11.69 -4.73
CA ALA A 6 5.98 10.63 -4.90
C ALA A 6 5.33 9.27 -4.57
N TYR A 7 5.85 8.21 -5.16
CA TYR A 7 5.48 6.84 -4.78
C TYR A 7 6.54 6.27 -3.85
N VAL A 8 6.10 5.65 -2.76
CA VAL A 8 6.99 5.18 -1.69
C VAL A 8 7.09 3.67 -1.56
N ALA A 9 6.08 2.97 -2.06
CA ALA A 9 5.99 1.53 -2.04
C ALA A 9 5.16 1.10 -3.24
N ALA A 10 5.55 0.01 -3.90
CA ALA A 10 4.83 -0.53 -5.04
C ALA A 10 4.87 -2.05 -5.05
N THR A 11 3.82 -2.66 -5.59
CA THR A 11 3.69 -4.10 -5.74
C THR A 11 3.00 -4.45 -7.05
N PHE A 12 3.07 -5.72 -7.44
CA PHE A 12 2.40 -6.25 -8.62
C PHE A 12 1.24 -7.15 -8.21
N LEU A 13 0.09 -6.95 -8.84
CA LEU A 13 -1.09 -7.79 -8.67
C LEU A 13 -1.88 -7.87 -9.97
N LYS A 14 -2.28 -9.08 -10.39
CA LYS A 14 -3.10 -9.33 -11.60
C LYS A 14 -2.63 -8.61 -12.88
N GLY A 15 -1.32 -8.49 -13.13
CA GLY A 15 -0.85 -7.81 -14.35
C GLY A 15 -0.67 -6.30 -14.25
N LYS A 16 -0.99 -5.69 -13.09
CA LYS A 16 -0.91 -4.25 -12.87
C LYS A 16 0.04 -3.92 -11.72
N ILE A 17 0.53 -2.69 -11.70
CA ILE A 17 1.37 -2.18 -10.60
C ILE A 17 0.49 -1.32 -9.70
N TYR A 18 0.52 -1.58 -8.41
CA TYR A 18 -0.18 -0.80 -7.40
C TYR A 18 0.85 -0.10 -6.53
N ALA A 19 0.70 1.20 -6.31
CA ALA A 19 1.67 2.01 -5.58
C ALA A 19 0.99 2.91 -4.55
N VAL A 20 1.63 3.04 -3.39
CA VAL A 20 1.21 3.99 -2.36
C VAL A 20 1.78 5.36 -2.71
N ARG A 21 0.86 6.29 -2.98
CA ARG A 21 1.18 7.68 -3.27
C ARG A 21 1.28 8.49 -1.99
N LYS A 22 2.38 9.23 -1.88
CA LYS A 22 2.61 10.29 -0.92
C LYS A 22 2.08 11.61 -1.48
N ILE A 23 1.23 12.27 -0.71
CA ILE A 23 0.84 13.66 -0.96
C ILE A 23 1.28 14.49 0.25
N HIS A 24 2.24 15.41 0.04
CA HIS A 24 2.91 16.16 1.11
C HIS A 24 3.59 15.25 2.15
N TYR A 25 2.99 15.12 3.34
CA TYR A 25 3.47 14.27 4.46
C TYR A 25 2.50 13.14 4.79
N SER A 26 1.55 12.86 3.91
CA SER A 26 0.54 11.82 4.08
C SER A 26 0.75 10.71 3.05
N PHE A 27 0.82 9.47 3.53
CA PHE A 27 0.67 8.26 2.71
C PHE A 27 -0.75 7.78 2.89
N GLN A 28 -1.60 7.99 1.88
CA GLN A 28 -3.03 7.71 1.98
C GLN A 28 -3.64 7.10 0.73
N TYR A 29 -3.05 7.30 -0.45
CA TYR A 29 -3.71 6.91 -1.70
C TYR A 29 -3.00 5.72 -2.34
N ILE A 30 -3.78 4.85 -2.96
CA ILE A 30 -3.28 3.75 -3.78
C ILE A 30 -3.63 4.07 -5.22
N ASP A 31 -2.59 4.16 -6.05
CA ASP A 31 -2.74 4.29 -7.49
C ASP A 31 -2.39 2.96 -8.16
N CYS A 32 -3.10 2.66 -9.23
CA CYS A 32 -2.87 1.52 -10.11
C CYS A 32 -2.33 2.01 -11.45
N PHE A 33 -1.17 1.51 -11.86
CA PHE A 33 -0.66 1.65 -13.22
C PHE A 33 -1.06 0.44 -14.05
N ASP A 34 -1.74 0.70 -15.16
CA ASP A 34 -2.04 -0.30 -16.17
C ASP A 34 -1.00 -0.23 -17.30
N PRO A 35 -0.11 -1.23 -17.46
CA PRO A 35 0.89 -1.22 -18.52
C PRO A 35 0.31 -1.29 -19.93
N ARG A 36 -0.96 -1.68 -20.10
CA ARG A 36 -1.63 -1.73 -21.42
C ARG A 36 -2.07 -0.34 -21.86
N GLU A 37 -2.62 0.43 -20.92
CA GLU A 37 -3.11 1.79 -21.14
C GLU A 37 -2.03 2.85 -20.87
N MET A 38 -0.87 2.43 -20.34
CA MET A 38 0.26 3.29 -19.97
C MET A 38 -0.15 4.47 -19.08
N SER A 39 -1.08 4.24 -18.15
CA SER A 39 -1.67 5.29 -17.32
C SER A 39 -1.84 4.87 -15.86
N TRP A 40 -1.80 5.86 -14.97
CA TRP A 40 -2.06 5.73 -13.54
C TRP A 40 -3.50 6.14 -13.23
N THR A 41 -4.17 5.40 -12.35
CA THR A 41 -5.52 5.71 -11.85
C THR A 41 -5.56 5.52 -10.33
N GLU A 42 -6.15 6.45 -9.59
CA GLU A 42 -6.41 6.26 -8.15
C GLU A 42 -7.49 5.20 -7.95
N VAL A 43 -7.21 4.18 -7.15
CA VAL A 43 -8.13 3.04 -6.94
C VAL A 43 -8.67 2.92 -5.53
N ALA A 44 -8.01 3.51 -4.54
CA ALA A 44 -8.46 3.53 -3.17
C ALA A 44 -7.75 4.60 -2.33
N SER A 45 -8.37 4.99 -1.23
CA SER A 45 -7.73 5.64 -0.10
C SER A 45 -7.68 4.69 1.10
N MET A 46 -6.57 4.72 1.81
CA MET A 46 -6.35 4.02 3.07
C MET A 46 -7.13 4.71 4.19
N ALA A 47 -7.60 3.92 5.15
CA ALA A 47 -8.38 4.40 6.29
C ALA A 47 -7.50 5.23 7.25
N ARG A 48 -6.22 4.88 7.38
CA ARG A 48 -5.24 5.56 8.22
C ARG A 48 -4.17 6.23 7.38
N THR A 49 -3.62 7.32 7.93
CA THR A 49 -2.45 7.98 7.37
C THR A 49 -1.20 7.43 8.03
N TYR A 50 -0.27 6.94 7.23
CA TYR A 50 1.04 6.51 7.71
C TYR A 50 2.01 7.70 7.75
N PHE A 51 2.93 7.70 8.71
CA PHE A 51 4.00 8.72 8.83
C PHE A 51 5.34 8.25 8.27
N ASP A 52 5.57 6.94 8.28
CA ASP A 52 6.74 6.27 7.70
C ASP A 52 6.34 5.49 6.43
N TYR A 53 7.35 4.98 5.73
CA TYR A 53 7.20 4.23 4.48
C TYR A 53 6.50 2.89 4.74
N PRO A 54 5.22 2.69 4.35
CA PRO A 54 4.55 1.41 4.57
C PRO A 54 5.10 0.35 3.60
N LEU A 55 5.06 -0.91 4.01
CA LEU A 55 5.24 -2.03 3.09
C LEU A 55 3.95 -2.32 2.34
N VAL A 56 4.09 -2.79 1.10
CA VAL A 56 2.97 -3.34 0.32
C VAL A 56 3.31 -4.75 -0.15
N VAL A 57 2.45 -5.71 0.19
CA VAL A 57 2.69 -7.14 -0.03
C VAL A 57 1.50 -7.75 -0.79
N PRO A 58 1.71 -8.34 -1.99
CA PRO A 58 0.64 -8.99 -2.70
C PRO A 58 0.45 -10.43 -2.18
N HIS A 59 -0.76 -10.81 -1.80
CA HIS A 59 -1.05 -12.18 -1.40
C HIS A 59 -2.53 -12.52 -1.59
N MET A 60 -2.84 -13.74 -2.06
CA MET A 60 -4.20 -14.25 -2.25
C MET A 60 -5.17 -13.25 -2.91
N ASN A 61 -4.72 -12.60 -3.99
CA ASN A 61 -5.51 -11.62 -4.74
C ASN A 61 -5.81 -10.30 -4.01
N LYS A 62 -5.06 -10.00 -2.95
CA LYS A 62 -5.16 -8.78 -2.14
C LYS A 62 -3.79 -8.11 -2.00
N ILE A 63 -3.79 -6.86 -1.57
CA ILE A 63 -2.57 -6.15 -1.18
C ILE A 63 -2.66 -5.84 0.31
N TYR A 64 -1.65 -6.26 1.05
CA TYR A 64 -1.50 -6.02 2.47
C TYR A 64 -0.54 -4.84 2.66
N ILE A 65 -0.98 -3.86 3.41
CA ILE A 65 -0.27 -2.62 3.68
C ILE A 65 0.08 -2.65 5.15
N ILE A 66 1.38 -2.71 5.42
CA ILE A 66 1.91 -3.00 6.75
C ILE A 66 2.85 -1.87 7.14
N GLY A 67 2.59 -1.25 8.29
CA GLY A 67 3.43 -0.20 8.83
C GLY A 67 2.79 0.43 10.05
N GLU A 68 3.45 1.46 10.58
CA GLU A 68 2.98 2.20 11.74
C GLU A 68 2.13 3.41 11.28
N PRO A 69 0.81 3.40 11.52
CA PRO A 69 -0.04 4.56 11.25
C PRO A 69 0.23 5.67 12.27
N ARG A 70 -0.16 6.90 11.92
CA ARG A 70 0.05 8.11 12.73
C ARG A 70 -0.48 8.03 14.16
N ASP A 71 -1.52 7.24 14.39
CA ASP A 71 -2.16 7.09 15.68
C ASP A 71 -1.53 5.99 16.56
N GLY A 72 -0.41 5.39 16.12
CA GLY A 72 0.46 4.53 16.94
C GLY A 72 -0.10 3.13 17.24
N ILE A 73 -1.21 2.75 16.60
CA ILE A 73 -1.74 1.39 16.69
C ILE A 73 -1.26 0.62 15.47
N ASP A 74 -0.41 -0.39 15.67
CA ASP A 74 -0.01 -1.27 14.57
C ASP A 74 -1.26 -1.91 13.93
N THR A 75 -1.49 -1.59 12.66
CA THR A 75 -2.61 -2.10 11.87
C THR A 75 -2.13 -2.57 10.51
N ILE A 76 -2.77 -3.63 10.00
CA ILE A 76 -2.65 -4.01 8.59
C ILE A 76 -3.86 -3.45 7.85
N GLU A 77 -3.62 -2.73 6.76
CA GLU A 77 -4.69 -2.42 5.81
C GLU A 77 -4.66 -3.40 4.65
N VAL A 78 -5.83 -3.83 4.21
CA VAL A 78 -5.98 -4.79 3.11
C VAL A 78 -6.75 -4.12 2.00
N TYR A 79 -6.10 -3.97 0.85
CA TYR A 79 -6.73 -3.54 -0.39
C TYR A 79 -7.25 -4.73 -1.17
N GLU A 80 -8.52 -4.65 -1.54
CA GLU A 80 -9.19 -5.55 -2.47
C GLU A 80 -9.73 -4.77 -3.66
N ASP A 81 -9.34 -5.20 -4.86
CA ASP A 81 -9.79 -4.64 -6.12
C ASP A 81 -11.33 -4.65 -6.23
N GLY A 82 -11.92 -3.49 -6.51
CA GLY A 82 -13.38 -3.27 -6.52
C GLY A 82 -14.04 -3.07 -5.16
N LYS A 83 -13.34 -3.30 -4.04
CA LYS A 83 -13.86 -3.06 -2.67
C LYS A 83 -13.15 -1.92 -1.94
N GLY A 84 -11.93 -1.58 -2.34
CA GLY A 84 -11.11 -0.56 -1.70
C GLY A 84 -10.27 -1.11 -0.54
N CYS A 85 -9.85 -0.23 0.36
CA CYS A 85 -9.05 -0.58 1.54
C CYS A 85 -9.93 -0.79 2.77
N ALA A 86 -9.62 -1.81 3.55
CA ALA A 86 -10.20 -2.03 4.87
C ALA A 86 -9.12 -2.34 5.90
N THR A 87 -9.25 -1.81 7.12
CA THR A 87 -8.37 -2.16 8.25
C THR A 87 -8.68 -3.59 8.70
N HIS A 88 -7.65 -4.43 8.79
CA HIS A 88 -7.77 -5.81 9.24
C HIS A 88 -6.70 -6.07 10.31
N LEU A 89 -7.16 -6.39 11.53
CA LEU A 89 -6.34 -6.59 12.74
C LEU A 89 -5.82 -5.29 13.38
N GLU A 90 -6.09 -5.18 14.68
CA GLU A 90 -5.51 -4.20 15.59
C GLU A 90 -4.53 -4.94 16.52
N ASN A 91 -3.42 -4.29 16.90
CA ASN A 91 -2.46 -4.80 17.88
C ASN A 91 -1.60 -5.98 17.36
N LEU A 92 -0.84 -5.76 16.28
CA LEU A 92 0.31 -6.63 16.00
C LEU A 92 1.26 -6.51 17.20
N ALA A 93 1.62 -7.62 17.82
CA ALA A 93 2.47 -7.64 19.03
C ALA A 93 3.90 -7.11 18.81
N PHE A 94 4.22 -6.55 17.64
CA PHE A 94 5.52 -6.01 17.27
C PHE A 94 5.35 -4.77 16.39
N PRO A 95 5.89 -3.60 16.80
CA PRO A 95 5.96 -2.43 15.92
C PRO A 95 6.82 -2.75 14.73
N LEU A 96 6.19 -2.86 13.56
CA LEU A 96 6.90 -3.12 12.31
C LEU A 96 7.41 -1.79 11.76
N CYS A 97 8.54 -1.33 12.31
CA CYS A 97 9.44 -0.38 11.64
C CYS A 97 10.06 -1.08 10.42
N ALA A 98 9.26 -1.35 9.40
CA ALA A 98 9.66 -2.14 8.25
C ALA A 98 10.52 -1.32 7.27
N ARG A 99 11.76 -1.05 7.67
CA ARG A 99 12.77 -0.48 6.77
C ARG A 99 13.43 -1.63 5.99
N GLY A 100 12.98 -1.84 4.74
CA GLY A 100 13.71 -2.68 3.77
C GLY A 100 13.26 -4.14 3.62
N LEU A 101 12.01 -4.49 3.94
CA LEU A 101 11.51 -5.86 3.71
C LEU A 101 11.11 -6.04 2.24
N VAL A 102 11.63 -7.08 1.58
CA VAL A 102 11.23 -7.48 0.24
C VAL A 102 10.26 -8.66 0.36
N ALA A 103 9.01 -8.50 -0.07
CA ALA A 103 8.12 -9.62 -0.26
C ALA A 103 8.44 -10.32 -1.58
N LEU A 104 8.92 -11.57 -1.51
CA LEU A 104 9.06 -12.41 -2.69
C LEU A 104 7.69 -13.03 -3.00
N ALA A 105 7.13 -12.71 -4.16
CA ALA A 105 5.98 -13.43 -4.66
C ALA A 105 6.38 -14.91 -4.90
N PRO A 106 5.56 -15.89 -4.50
CA PRO A 106 5.83 -17.28 -4.87
C PRO A 106 5.80 -17.40 -6.41
N ALA A 107 6.72 -18.20 -6.95
CA ALA A 107 6.81 -18.43 -8.39
C ALA A 107 5.47 -19.01 -8.91
N PRO A 108 4.98 -18.57 -10.08
CA PRO A 108 3.84 -19.23 -10.71
C PRO A 108 4.18 -20.69 -11.00
N HIS A 109 3.26 -21.61 -10.65
CA HIS A 109 3.34 -23.03 -10.99
C HIS A 109 3.21 -23.26 -12.50
#